data_AF-A0A840BFC5-F1
#
_entry.id   AF-A0A840BFC5-F1
#
_cell.length_a   1.000
_cell.length_b   1.000
_cell.length_c   1.000
_cell.angle_alpha   90.00
_cell.angle_beta   90.00
_cell.angle_gamma   90.00
#
_symmetry.space_group_name_H-M   'P 1'
#
loop_
_entity.id
_entity.type
_entity.pdbx_description
1 polymer ?
#
loop_
_entity_poly.entity_id
_entity_poly.type
_entity_poly.pdbx_seq_one_letter_code
_entity_poly.pdbx_strand_id
1 'polypeptide(L)'
;MFRAWQPLAIGVDKQLIALHPEFPVKALKTALLIHTRSLPYYRNMAKATQRFALDGSIAGEVTDQQRKYASEQIGEIQRKRAEARRAAEEAEKARKAEELRQQKLQLLVSKFGGDKT
;
A
#
# COMPACT_ATOMS: atom_id res chain seq x y z
N MET A 1 12.97 -15.27 -1.72
CA MET A 1 12.59 -14.21 -2.69
C MET A 1 11.41 -13.32 -2.30
N PHE A 2 10.14 -13.75 -2.37
CA PHE A 2 8.98 -12.86 -2.13
C PHE A 2 8.92 -12.34 -0.69
N ARG A 3 9.20 -13.19 0.30
CA ARG A 3 9.26 -12.78 1.71
C ARG A 3 10.33 -11.71 1.98
N ALA A 4 11.44 -11.81 1.25
CA ALA A 4 12.58 -10.89 1.36
C ALA A 4 12.49 -9.72 0.38
N TRP A 5 11.41 -9.60 -0.41
CA TRP A 5 11.18 -8.53 -1.39
C TRP A 5 12.34 -8.38 -2.38
N GLN A 6 12.90 -9.50 -2.84
CA GLN A 6 14.04 -9.48 -3.76
C GLN A 6 13.66 -8.89 -5.14
N PRO A 7 14.59 -8.19 -5.81
CA PRO A 7 14.41 -7.72 -7.19
C PRO A 7 14.09 -8.87 -8.14
N LEU A 8 12.91 -8.83 -8.77
CA LEU A 8 12.44 -9.94 -9.59
C LEU A 8 12.88 -9.78 -11.05
N ALA A 9 13.09 -10.93 -11.71
CA ALA A 9 13.28 -11.04 -13.14
C ALA A 9 12.13 -10.40 -13.92
N ILE A 10 12.45 -9.84 -15.09
CA ILE A 10 11.42 -9.40 -16.04
C ILE A 10 10.73 -10.64 -16.61
N GLY A 11 9.40 -10.68 -16.60
CA GLY A 11 8.64 -11.84 -17.07
C GLY A 11 8.49 -12.98 -16.05
N VAL A 12 8.78 -12.72 -14.77
CA VAL A 12 8.61 -13.70 -13.68
C VAL A 12 7.15 -14.19 -13.55
N ASP A 13 6.18 -13.45 -14.08
CA ASP A 13 4.77 -13.84 -14.11
C ASP A 13 4.55 -15.14 -14.89
N LYS A 14 5.27 -15.33 -16.01
CA LYS A 14 5.17 -16.57 -16.80
C LYS A 14 5.69 -17.78 -16.02
N GLN A 15 6.82 -17.61 -15.33
CA GLN A 15 7.38 -18.67 -14.48
C GLN A 15 6.41 -19.00 -13.34
N LEU A 16 5.80 -17.98 -12.73
CA LEU A 16 4.86 -18.17 -11.62
C LEU A 16 3.58 -18.90 -12.07
N ILE A 17 3.05 -18.55 -13.24
CA ILE A 17 1.87 -19.22 -13.81
C ILE A 17 2.18 -20.67 -14.19
N ALA A 18 3.37 -20.93 -14.72
CA ALA A 18 3.80 -22.28 -15.07
C ALA A 18 4.03 -23.18 -13.85
N LEU A 19 4.57 -22.62 -12.75
CA LEU A 19 4.79 -23.35 -11.50
C LEU A 19 3.49 -23.57 -10.72
N HIS A 20 2.57 -22.61 -10.78
CA HIS A 20 1.32 -22.65 -10.04
C HIS A 20 0.08 -22.50 -10.94
N PRO A 21 -0.18 -23.48 -11.83
CA PRO A 21 -1.34 -23.45 -12.71
C PRO A 21 -2.67 -23.61 -11.97
N GLU A 22 -2.66 -24.07 -10.72
CA GLU A 22 -3.83 -24.22 -9.85
C GLU A 22 -4.49 -22.88 -9.48
N PHE A 23 -3.74 -21.77 -9.52
CA PHE A 23 -4.27 -20.45 -9.17
C PHE A 23 -4.76 -19.68 -10.40
N PRO A 24 -5.81 -18.85 -10.24
CA PRO A 24 -6.25 -17.96 -11.31
C PRO A 24 -5.14 -17.00 -11.73
N VAL A 25 -4.84 -16.96 -13.03
CA VAL A 25 -3.82 -16.08 -13.62
C VAL A 25 -4.01 -14.61 -13.21
N LYS A 26 -5.27 -14.16 -13.14
CA LYS A 26 -5.62 -12.80 -12.68
C LYS A 26 -5.19 -12.56 -11.23
N ALA A 27 -5.39 -13.54 -10.35
CA ALA A 27 -5.01 -13.45 -8.94
C ALA A 27 -3.49 -13.39 -8.80
N LEU A 28 -2.75 -14.26 -9.51
CA LEU A 28 -1.28 -14.25 -9.53
C LEU A 28 -0.71 -12.92 -10.02
N LYS A 29 -1.23 -12.39 -11.14
CA LYS A 29 -0.80 -11.09 -11.67
C LYS A 29 -1.11 -9.94 -10.71
N THR A 30 -2.26 -9.99 -10.04
CA THR A 30 -2.64 -8.97 -9.05
C THR A 30 -1.73 -9.03 -7.83
N ALA A 31 -1.43 -10.22 -7.32
CA ALA A 31 -0.51 -10.40 -6.21
C ALA A 31 0.90 -9.89 -6.56
N LEU A 32 1.39 -10.19 -7.77
CA LEU A 32 2.67 -9.68 -8.26
C LEU A 32 2.68 -8.16 -8.40
N LEU A 33 1.57 -7.56 -8.85
CA LEU A 33 1.41 -6.12 -8.96
C LEU A 33 1.49 -5.43 -7.59
N ILE A 34 0.79 -5.98 -6.59
CA ILE A 34 0.82 -5.49 -5.21
C ILE A 34 2.24 -5.62 -4.65
N HIS A 35 2.91 -6.76 -4.90
CA HIS A 35 4.26 -7.01 -4.42
C HIS A 35 5.26 -5.99 -4.99
N THR A 36 5.28 -5.80 -6.29
CA THR A 36 6.23 -4.93 -7.00
C THR A 36 5.98 -3.43 -6.80
N ARG A 37 4.75 -3.03 -6.44
CA ARG A 37 4.42 -1.62 -6.13
C ARG A 37 4.57 -1.27 -4.65
N SER A 38 5.05 -2.20 -3.84
CA SER A 38 5.20 -1.98 -2.41
C SER A 38 6.47 -1.18 -2.07
N LEU A 39 6.44 -0.48 -0.94
CA LEU A 39 7.59 0.26 -0.43
C LEU A 39 8.83 -0.64 -0.17
N PRO A 40 8.70 -1.83 0.46
CA PRO A 40 9.86 -2.70 0.68
C PRO A 40 10.50 -3.18 -0.63
N TYR A 41 9.70 -3.45 -1.66
CA TYR A 41 10.22 -3.82 -2.98
C TYR A 41 11.05 -2.70 -3.60
N TYR A 42 10.53 -1.47 -3.62
CA TYR A 42 11.29 -0.32 -4.15
C TYR A 42 12.58 -0.05 -3.37
N ARG A 43 12.57 -0.24 -2.04
CA ARG A 43 13.79 -0.11 -1.21
C ARG A 43 14.88 -1.11 -1.58
N ASN A 44 14.49 -2.34 -1.90
CA ASN A 44 15.44 -3.35 -2.35
C ASN A 44 15.90 -3.09 -3.79
N MET A 45 14.99 -2.69 -4.68
CA MET A 45 15.34 -2.27 -6.05
C MET A 45 16.34 -1.11 -6.08
N ALA A 46 16.22 -0.13 -5.18
CA ALA A 46 17.12 1.01 -5.12
C ALA A 46 18.57 0.64 -4.76
N LYS A 47 18.79 -0.52 -4.12
CA LYS A 47 20.12 -1.01 -3.69
C LYS A 47 20.65 -2.16 -4.54
N ALA A 48 19.79 -2.75 -5.36
CA ALA A 48 20.11 -3.96 -6.09
C ALA A 48 20.92 -3.69 -7.35
N THR A 49 21.88 -4.56 -7.62
CA THR A 49 22.61 -4.61 -8.89
C THR A 49 22.01 -5.65 -9.83
N GLN A 50 21.39 -6.70 -9.31
CA GLN A 50 20.93 -7.85 -10.09
C GLN A 50 19.47 -8.21 -9.76
N ARG A 51 18.82 -8.85 -10.73
CA ARG A 51 17.48 -9.43 -10.62
C ARG A 51 17.58 -10.94 -10.50
N PHE A 52 16.61 -11.52 -9.82
CA PHE A 52 16.56 -12.95 -9.56
C PHE A 52 15.29 -13.57 -10.15
N ALA A 53 15.44 -14.73 -10.79
CA ALA A 53 14.32 -15.57 -11.19
C ALA A 53 13.77 -16.37 -9.99
N LEU A 54 12.70 -17.15 -10.23
CA LEU A 54 12.04 -17.91 -9.15
C LEU A 54 12.93 -19.01 -8.54
N ASP A 55 13.87 -19.51 -9.33
CA ASP A 55 14.87 -20.51 -8.95
C ASP A 55 16.08 -19.89 -8.21
N GLY A 56 16.15 -18.56 -8.10
CA GLY A 56 17.27 -17.85 -7.48
C GLY A 56 18.45 -17.59 -8.43
N SER A 57 18.34 -17.94 -9.71
CA SER A 57 19.34 -17.60 -10.72
C SER A 57 19.32 -16.10 -11.05
N ILE A 58 20.48 -15.58 -11.49
CA ILE A 58 20.61 -14.19 -11.92
C ILE A 58 19.91 -14.04 -13.27
N ALA A 59 18.89 -13.19 -13.30
CA ALA A 59 18.00 -13.00 -14.45
C ALA A 59 17.99 -11.53 -14.90
N GLY A 60 19.19 -10.96 -15.02
CA GLY A 60 19.44 -9.62 -15.54
C GLY A 60 19.93 -8.62 -14.51
N GLU A 61 20.35 -7.46 -15.01
CA GLU A 61 20.92 -6.36 -14.23
C GLU A 61 19.86 -5.28 -13.94
N VAL A 62 20.03 -4.58 -12.82
CA VAL A 62 19.25 -3.39 -12.47
C VAL A 62 20.05 -2.15 -12.86
N THR A 63 19.61 -1.47 -13.92
CA THR A 63 20.27 -0.25 -14.39
C THR A 63 20.11 0.91 -13.40
N ASP A 64 21.02 1.88 -13.46
CA ASP A 64 21.03 3.08 -12.62
C ASP A 64 19.71 3.87 -12.72
N GLN A 65 19.15 3.94 -13.93
CA GLN A 65 17.84 4.55 -14.18
C GLN A 65 16.72 3.86 -13.39
N GLN A 66 16.75 2.53 -13.32
CA GLN A 66 15.76 1.76 -12.55
C GLN A 66 15.92 1.98 -11.04
N ARG A 67 17.15 2.12 -10.54
CA ARG A 67 17.42 2.45 -9.13
C ARG A 67 16.97 3.86 -8.77
N LYS A 68 17.21 4.83 -9.67
CA LYS A 68 16.74 6.20 -9.51
C LYS A 68 15.21 6.26 -9.47
N TYR A 69 14.55 5.61 -10.43
CA TYR A 69 13.09 5.50 -10.44
C TYR A 69 12.54 4.88 -9.14
N ALA A 70 13.16 3.79 -8.65
CA ALA A 70 12.76 3.18 -7.39
C ALA A 70 12.88 4.16 -6.20
N SER A 71 13.93 4.99 -6.19
CA SER A 71 14.14 6.02 -5.17
C SER A 71 13.08 7.12 -5.22
N GLU A 72 12.68 7.55 -6.42
CA GLU A 72 11.58 8.50 -6.61
C GLU A 72 10.25 7.90 -6.12
N GLN A 73 9.95 6.64 -6.45
CA GLN A 73 8.73 5.97 -6.00
C GLN A 73 8.66 5.83 -4.47
N ILE A 74 9.79 5.65 -3.78
CA ILE A 74 9.84 5.65 -2.32
C ILE A 74 9.37 6.99 -1.75
N GLY A 75 9.76 8.12 -2.36
CA GLY A 75 9.31 9.45 -1.98
C GLY A 75 7.80 9.63 -2.19
N GLU A 76 7.31 9.26 -3.38
CA GLU A 76 5.89 9.34 -3.75
C GLU A 76 4.99 8.54 -2.81
N ILE A 77 5.37 7.30 -2.49
CA ILE A 77 4.60 6.44 -1.59
C ILE A 77 4.57 7.02 -0.17
N GLN A 78 5.70 7.55 0.31
CA GLN A 78 5.76 8.14 1.64
C GLN A 78 4.92 9.42 1.72
N ARG A 79 4.98 10.28 0.69
CA ARG A 79 4.14 11.48 0.62
C ARG A 79 2.65 11.12 0.67
N LYS A 80 2.20 10.21 -0.21
CA LYS A 80 0.80 9.75 -0.23
C LYS A 80 0.35 9.13 1.09
N ARG A 81 1.22 8.37 1.76
CA ARG A 81 0.93 7.79 3.09
C ARG A 81 0.80 8.87 4.17
N ALA A 82 1.65 9.89 4.14
CA ALA A 82 1.58 11.00 5.07
C ALA A 82 0.30 11.83 4.86
N GLU A 83 -0.06 12.12 3.61
CA GLU A 83 -1.32 12.79 3.24
C GLU A 83 -2.54 11.98 3.69
N ALA A 84 -2.58 10.68 3.40
CA ALA A 84 -3.67 9.80 3.81
C ALA A 84 -3.81 9.73 5.35
N ARG A 85 -2.69 9.71 6.08
CA ARG A 85 -2.71 9.72 7.55
C ARG A 85 -3.27 11.03 8.10
N ARG A 86 -2.85 12.18 7.56
CA ARG A 86 -3.38 13.49 7.98
C ARG A 86 -4.88 13.60 7.70
N ALA A 87 -5.33 13.20 6.51
CA ALA A 87 -6.74 13.18 6.16
C ALA A 87 -7.57 12.26 7.08
N ALA A 88 -7.04 11.09 7.45
CA ALA A 88 -7.71 10.18 8.39
C ALA A 88 -7.82 10.78 9.80
N GLU A 89 -6.78 11.47 10.28
CA GLU A 89 -6.79 12.16 11.59
C GLU A 89 -7.77 13.34 11.61
N GLU A 90 -7.86 14.11 10.53
CA GLU A 90 -8.82 15.21 10.39
C GLU A 90 -10.27 14.70 10.32
N ALA A 91 -10.52 13.64 9.55
CA ALA A 91 -11.83 13.01 9.46
C ALA A 91 -12.29 12.43 10.82
N GLU A 92 -11.36 11.85 11.59
CA GLU A 92 -11.65 11.32 12.92
C GLU A 92 -11.99 12.42 13.94
N LYS A 93 -11.25 13.53 13.92
CA LYS A 93 -11.55 14.71 14.73
C LYS A 93 -12.90 15.31 14.38
N ALA A 94 -13.22 15.43 13.09
CA ALA A 94 -14.51 15.94 12.63
C ALA A 94 -15.67 15.06 13.10
N ARG A 95 -15.54 13.73 12.96
CA ARG A 95 -16.53 12.76 13.48
C ARG A 95 -16.77 12.91 14.98
N LYS A 96 -15.70 12.97 15.78
CA LYS A 96 -15.82 13.15 17.24
C LYS A 96 -16.48 14.48 17.61
N ALA A 97 -16.14 15.56 16.90
CA ALA A 97 -16.76 16.87 17.14
C ALA A 97 -18.26 16.86 16.82
N GLU A 98 -18.67 16.16 15.75
CA GLU A 98 -20.07 15.97 15.40
C GLU A 98 -20.82 15.11 16.43
N GLU A 99 -20.24 13.99 16.85
CA GLU A 99 -20.80 13.12 17.89
C GLU A 99 -21.03 13.90 19.20
N LEU A 100 -20.05 14.70 19.64
CA LEU A 100 -20.19 15.57 20.81
C LEU A 100 -21.27 16.64 20.65
N ARG A 101 -21.38 17.23 19.45
CA ARG A 101 -22.42 18.22 19.14
C ARG A 101 -23.81 17.60 19.22
N GLN A 102 -23.99 16.40 18.64
CA GLN A 102 -25.26 15.67 18.67
C GLN A 102 -25.64 15.30 20.11
N GLN A 103 -24.70 14.82 20.93
CA GLN A 103 -24.95 14.52 22.34
C GLN A 103 -25.39 15.76 23.14
N LYS A 104 -24.71 16.90 22.95
CA LYS A 104 -25.10 18.16 23.60
C LYS A 104 -26.49 18.61 23.18
N LEU A 105 -26.83 18.48 21.89
CA LEU A 105 -28.15 18.83 21.38
C LEU A 105 -29.24 17.94 21.99
N GLN A 106 -29.00 16.63 22.09
CA GLN A 106 -29.91 15.69 22.74
C GLN A 106 -30.15 16.07 24.21
N LEU A 107 -29.09 16.39 24.96
CA LEU A 107 -29.23 16.84 26.36
C LEU A 107 -30.06 18.11 26.50
N LEU A 108 -29.91 19.08 25.60
CA LEU A 108 -30.70 20.31 25.61
C LEU A 108 -32.18 20.02 25.31
N VAL A 109 -32.46 19.17 24.32
CA VAL A 109 -33.83 18.75 23.99
C VAL A 109 -34.46 18.02 25.18
N SER A 110 -33.74 17.11 25.83
CA SER A 110 -34.23 16.43 27.04
C SER A 110 -34.47 17.38 28.22
N LYS A 111 -33.63 18.41 28.38
CA LYS A 111 -33.72 19.35 29.49
C LYS A 111 -34.80 20.42 29.32
N PHE A 112 -35.07 20.88 28.10
CA PHE A 112 -35.98 21.99 27.81
C PHE A 112 -37.25 21.59 27.04
N GLY A 113 -37.29 20.37 26.48
CA GLY A 113 -38.46 19.87 25.75
C GLY A 113 -39.59 19.32 26.63
N GLY A 114 -39.36 19.15 27.93
CA GLY A 114 -40.34 18.66 28.89
C GLY A 114 -41.24 19.72 29.55
N ASP A 115 -41.02 21.02 29.27
CA ASP A 115 -41.69 22.12 29.97
C ASP A 115 -42.80 22.75 29.12
N LYS A 116 -43.76 21.90 28.70
CA LYS A 116 -45.05 22.31 28.14
C LYS A 116 -46.16 21.45 28.74
N THR A 117 -46.56 21.81 29.95
CA THR A 117 -47.88 21.53 30.55
C THR A 117 -48.34 22.78 31.26
#